data_AF-A0A0M4EUE1-F1
#
_entry.id   AF-A0A0M4EUE1-F1
#
_cell.length_a   1.000
_cell.length_b   1.000
_cell.length_c   1.000
_cell.angle_alpha   90.00
_cell.angle_beta   90.00
_cell.angle_gamma   90.00
#
_symmetry.space_group_name_H-M   'P 1'
#
loop_
_entity.id
_entity.type
_entity.pdbx_description
1 polymer ?
#
loop_
_entity_poly.entity_id
_entity_poly.type
_entity_poly.pdbx_seq_one_letter_code
_entity_poly.pdbx_strand_id
1 'polypeptide(L)'
;MEIFENICRTCGNDCLEALNIYEDSAMVLDKKLPISDIISACLPANAALTALNKDDDYPKQICRICVKKLAIIYEFNNKWLTANNEFNVALKFEQRRKRGRQSQT
;
A
#
# COMPACT_ATOMS: atom_id res chain seq x y z
N MET A 1 -20.11 24.43 6.70
CA MET A 1 -18.85 24.60 5.95
C MET A 1 -17.95 23.51 6.45
N GLU A 2 -17.86 22.38 5.74
CA GLU A 2 -16.94 21.33 6.16
C GLU A 2 -15.52 21.81 5.84
N ILE A 3 -14.70 21.93 6.88
CA ILE A 3 -13.37 22.56 6.84
C ILE A 3 -12.38 21.78 5.96
N PHE A 4 -12.76 20.58 5.53
CA PHE A 4 -11.89 19.60 4.88
C PHE A 4 -12.35 19.15 3.49
N GLU A 5 -13.40 19.74 2.91
CA GLU A 5 -13.95 19.28 1.61
C GLU A 5 -12.91 19.28 0.49
N ASN A 6 -11.88 20.13 0.58
CA ASN A 6 -10.83 20.22 -0.44
C ASN A 6 -9.44 19.87 0.09
N ILE A 7 -9.30 19.39 1.33
CA ILE A 7 -7.98 19.10 1.92
C ILE A 7 -7.59 17.65 1.64
N CYS A 8 -6.39 17.44 1.10
CA CYS A 8 -5.84 16.11 0.91
C CYS A 8 -5.45 15.47 2.25
N ARG A 9 -6.02 14.31 2.57
CA ARG A 9 -5.72 13.52 3.78
C ARG A 9 -4.25 13.19 3.96
N THR A 10 -3.50 13.06 2.86
CA THR A 10 -2.09 12.62 2.88
C THR A 10 -1.10 13.78 3.00
N CYS A 11 -1.35 14.91 2.34
CA CYS A 11 -0.38 16.03 2.31
C CYS A 11 -0.88 17.31 2.97
N GLY A 12 -2.15 17.40 3.36
CA GLY A 12 -2.74 18.58 3.99
C GLY A 12 -2.95 19.77 3.06
N ASN A 13 -2.65 19.64 1.76
CA ASN A 13 -2.84 20.71 0.79
C ASN A 13 -4.28 20.78 0.27
N ASP A 14 -4.70 21.99 -0.07
CA ASP A 14 -5.95 22.26 -0.79
C ASP A 14 -5.91 21.73 -2.24
N CYS A 15 -6.99 21.09 -2.68
CA CYS A 15 -7.07 20.29 -3.90
C CYS A 15 -8.46 20.43 -4.56
N LEU A 16 -8.51 21.15 -5.67
CA LEU A 16 -9.76 21.36 -6.44
C LEU A 16 -10.25 20.12 -7.21
N GLU A 17 -9.37 19.16 -7.49
CA GLU A 17 -9.70 17.91 -8.20
C GLU A 17 -9.31 16.69 -7.34
N ALA A 18 -9.79 16.68 -6.10
CA ALA A 18 -9.56 15.56 -5.20
C ALA A 18 -10.47 14.36 -5.52
N LEU A 19 -10.04 13.18 -5.10
CA LEU A 19 -10.77 11.92 -5.19
C LEU A 19 -11.21 11.49 -3.79
N ASN A 20 -12.40 10.91 -3.69
CA ASN A 20 -12.94 10.41 -2.43
C ASN A 20 -12.27 9.07 -2.06
N ILE A 21 -11.63 9.01 -0.89
CA ILE A 21 -10.87 7.85 -0.41
C ILE A 21 -11.73 6.58 -0.29
N TYR A 22 -13.03 6.74 0.02
CA TYR A 22 -13.93 5.64 0.32
C TYR A 22 -14.88 5.27 -0.84
N GLU A 23 -14.87 6.05 -1.92
CA GLU A 23 -15.78 5.86 -3.07
C GLU A 23 -15.01 5.66 -4.37
N ASP A 24 -13.86 6.31 -4.53
CA ASP A 24 -13.08 6.26 -5.75
C ASP A 24 -12.06 5.11 -5.75
N SER A 25 -11.63 4.76 -6.96
CA SER A 25 -10.59 3.77 -7.21
C SER A 25 -9.52 4.34 -8.14
N ALA A 26 -8.30 3.86 -8.00
CA ALA A 26 -7.18 4.21 -8.88
C ALA A 26 -6.71 2.99 -9.68
N MET A 27 -6.16 3.23 -10.87
CA MET A 27 -5.50 2.20 -11.66
C MET A 27 -4.07 1.99 -11.15
N VAL A 28 -3.74 0.77 -10.73
CA VAL A 28 -2.41 0.35 -10.27
C VAL A 28 -2.14 -1.06 -10.78
N LEU A 29 -0.98 -1.34 -11.40
CA LEU A 29 -0.69 -2.64 -12.05
C LEU A 29 -1.80 -3.13 -13.00
N ASP A 30 -2.33 -2.23 -13.83
CA ASP A 30 -3.44 -2.51 -14.75
C ASP A 30 -4.74 -3.00 -14.08
N LYS A 31 -4.86 -2.81 -12.76
CA LYS A 31 -6.04 -3.17 -11.97
C LYS A 31 -6.65 -1.91 -11.36
N LYS A 32 -7.99 -1.85 -11.34
CA LYS A 32 -8.73 -0.83 -10.62
C LYS A 32 -8.83 -1.25 -9.16
N LEU A 33 -8.22 -0.49 -8.26
CA LEU A 33 -8.17 -0.77 -6.82
C LEU A 33 -8.78 0.38 -6.00
N PRO A 34 -9.53 0.09 -4.93
CA PRO A 34 -10.03 1.12 -4.02
C PRO A 34 -8.89 1.96 -3.45
N ILE A 35 -9.08 3.28 -3.37
CA ILE A 35 -8.05 4.19 -2.84
C ILE A 35 -7.73 3.86 -1.36
N SER A 36 -8.74 3.51 -0.57
CA SER A 36 -8.58 3.06 0.83
C SER A 36 -7.60 1.90 0.97
N ASP A 37 -7.65 0.93 0.04
CA ASP A 37 -6.84 -0.27 0.08
C ASP A 37 -5.39 0.05 -0.28
N ILE A 38 -5.20 0.91 -1.29
CA ILE A 38 -3.87 1.38 -1.69
C ILE A 38 -3.19 2.11 -0.54
N ILE A 39 -3.91 3.03 0.14
CA ILE A 39 -3.36 3.76 1.30
C ILE A 39 -2.97 2.75 2.39
N SER A 40 -3.89 1.88 2.79
CA SER A 40 -3.68 0.92 3.89
C SER A 40 -2.48 0.00 3.65
N ALA A 41 -2.25 -0.41 2.40
CA ALA A 41 -1.10 -1.24 2.03
C ALA A 41 0.24 -0.47 1.93
N CYS A 42 0.20 0.86 1.86
CA CYS A 42 1.40 1.71 1.77
C CYS A 42 1.81 2.34 3.10
N LEU A 43 0.94 2.30 4.12
CA LEU A 43 1.27 2.88 5.43
C LEU A 43 2.33 2.03 6.17
N PRO A 44 3.34 2.66 6.80
CA PRO A 44 4.31 1.93 7.60
C PRO A 44 3.61 1.25 8.79
N ALA A 45 3.83 -0.04 8.98
CA ALA A 45 3.23 -0.80 10.09
C ALA A 45 3.62 -0.28 11.49
N ASN A 46 4.70 0.50 11.58
CA ASN A 46 5.23 1.07 12.82
C ASN A 46 4.84 2.53 13.03
N ALA A 47 4.21 3.18 12.06
CA ALA A 47 3.72 4.53 12.25
C ALA A 47 2.47 4.42 13.13
N ALA A 48 2.44 5.13 14.26
CA ALA A 48 1.26 5.28 15.11
C ALA A 48 0.19 6.14 14.39
N LEU A 49 -0.18 5.71 13.18
CA LEU A 49 -1.18 6.33 12.34
C LEU A 49 -2.50 5.63 12.64
N THR A 50 -3.52 6.43 12.95
CA THR A 50 -4.88 5.96 13.06
C THR A 50 -5.27 5.28 11.76
N ALA A 51 -5.82 4.07 11.85
CA ALA A 51 -6.36 3.36 10.70
C ALA A 51 -7.38 4.25 9.97
N LEU A 52 -7.46 4.13 8.64
CA LEU A 52 -8.48 4.85 7.88
C LEU A 52 -9.87 4.47 8.40
N ASN A 53 -10.61 5.46 8.90
CA ASN A 53 -11.97 5.29 9.37
C ASN A 53 -12.89 6.28 8.64
N LYS A 54 -13.93 5.75 7.99
CA LYS A 54 -14.91 6.57 7.28
C LYS A 54 -15.62 7.56 8.20
N ASP A 55 -15.76 7.21 9.48
CA ASP A 55 -16.47 8.01 10.47
C ASP A 55 -15.55 8.94 11.29
N ASP A 56 -14.25 9.04 10.97
CA ASP A 56 -13.34 9.98 11.63
C ASP A 56 -13.56 11.44 11.19
N ASP A 57 -13.07 12.42 11.97
CA ASP A 57 -13.23 13.85 11.63
C ASP A 57 -12.19 14.36 10.61
N TYR A 58 -11.44 13.46 9.99
CA TYR A 58 -10.35 13.85 9.12
C TYR A 58 -10.77 13.93 7.64
N PRO A 59 -9.95 14.55 6.77
CA PRO A 59 -10.30 14.69 5.36
C PRO A 59 -10.58 13.34 4.67
N LYS A 60 -11.66 13.30 3.90
CA LYS A 60 -12.09 12.12 3.10
C LYS A 60 -11.57 12.14 1.68
N GLN A 61 -10.81 13.18 1.33
CA GLN A 61 -10.32 13.46 0.00
C GLN A 61 -8.82 13.19 -0.11
N ILE A 62 -8.37 12.80 -1.30
CA ILE A 62 -6.96 12.64 -1.63
C ILE A 62 -6.66 13.25 -3.00
N CYS A 63 -5.52 13.93 -3.11
CA CYS A 63 -5.13 14.54 -4.37
C CYS A 63 -4.53 13.51 -5.34
N ARG A 64 -4.69 13.75 -6.64
CA ARG A 64 -4.15 12.89 -7.71
C ARG A 64 -2.64 12.68 -7.61
N ILE A 65 -1.90 13.67 -7.10
CA ILE A 65 -0.44 13.57 -6.91
C ILE A 65 -0.11 12.54 -5.82
N CYS A 66 -0.82 12.58 -4.69
CA CYS A 66 -0.65 11.60 -3.61
C CYS A 66 -1.07 10.20 -4.06
N VAL A 67 -2.16 10.06 -4.82
CA VAL A 67 -2.57 8.76 -5.40
C VAL A 67 -1.48 8.21 -6.33
N LYS A 68 -0.89 9.02 -7.22
CA LYS A 68 0.21 8.58 -8.09
C LYS A 68 1.44 8.11 -7.30
N LYS A 69 1.81 8.82 -6.22
CA LYS A 69 2.93 8.42 -5.35
C LYS A 69 2.63 7.10 -4.62
N LEU A 70 1.41 6.97 -4.09
CA LEU A 70 0.97 5.74 -3.43
C LEU A 70 0.93 4.55 -4.38
N ALA A 71 0.50 4.74 -5.63
CA ALA A 71 0.56 3.70 -6.66
C ALA A 71 1.99 3.17 -6.84
N ILE A 72 2.99 4.05 -6.95
CA ILE A 72 4.40 3.64 -7.06
C ILE A 72 4.86 2.82 -5.84
N ILE A 73 4.49 3.24 -4.63
CA ILE A 73 4.82 2.53 -3.39
C ILE A 73 4.13 1.15 -3.36
N TYR A 74 2.85 1.10 -3.72
CA TYR A 74 2.07 -0.13 -3.77
C TYR A 74 2.69 -1.14 -4.74
N GLU A 75 3.08 -0.68 -5.94
CA GLU A 75 3.76 -1.52 -6.93
C GLU A 75 5.09 -2.07 -6.41
N PHE A 76 5.90 -1.20 -5.79
CA PHE A 76 7.16 -1.59 -5.18
C PHE A 76 6.95 -2.66 -4.10
N ASN A 77 6.03 -2.43 -3.17
CA ASN A 77 5.73 -3.34 -2.06
C ASN A 77 5.31 -4.72 -2.59
N ASN A 78 4.41 -4.78 -3.59
CA ASN A 78 3.96 -6.05 -4.17
C ASN A 78 5.10 -6.80 -4.88
N LYS A 79 5.92 -6.10 -5.67
CA LYS A 79 7.08 -6.71 -6.35
C LYS A 79 8.09 -7.24 -5.34
N TRP A 80 8.40 -6.44 -4.32
CA TRP A 80 9.32 -6.82 -3.25
C TRP A 80 8.85 -8.05 -2.48
N LEU A 81 7.59 -8.05 -2.02
CA LEU A 81 7.02 -9.17 -1.28
C LEU A 81 7.00 -10.45 -2.12
N THR A 82 6.63 -10.35 -3.39
CA THR A 82 6.64 -11.49 -4.33
C THR A 82 8.04 -12.09 -4.46
N ALA A 83 9.03 -11.28 -4.79
CA ALA A 83 10.41 -11.73 -4.93
C ALA A 83 10.96 -12.32 -3.63
N ASN A 84 10.70 -11.67 -2.49
CA ASN A 84 11.13 -12.16 -1.18
C ASN A 84 10.51 -13.53 -0.82
N ASN A 85 9.24 -13.75 -1.17
CA ASN A 85 8.59 -15.04 -0.97
C ASN A 85 9.22 -16.13 -1.84
N GLU A 86 9.49 -15.85 -3.11
CA GLU A 86 10.17 -16.76 -4.03
C GLU A 86 11.58 -17.13 -3.52
N PHE A 87 12.36 -16.15 -3.06
CA PHE A 87 13.67 -16.40 -2.47
C PHE A 87 13.59 -17.27 -1.21
N ASN A 88 12.61 -17.04 -0.35
CA ASN A 88 12.42 -17.86 0.86
C ASN A 88 12.05 -19.31 0.54
N VAL A 89 11.25 -19.55 -0.50
CA VAL A 89 10.95 -20.90 -0.98
C VAL A 89 12.22 -21.57 -1.52
N ALA A 90 12.97 -20.87 -2.39
CA ALA A 90 14.22 -21.39 -2.95
C ALA A 90 15.24 -21.72 -1.85
N LEU A 91 15.38 -20.87 -0.83
CA LEU A 91 16.25 -21.09 0.32
C LEU A 91 15.88 -22.36 1.09
N LYS A 92 14.58 -22.61 1.31
CA LYS A 92 14.11 -23.84 1.98
C LYS A 92 14.46 -25.09 1.18
N PHE A 93 14.35 -25.05 -0.15
CA PHE A 93 14.77 -26.17 -1.02
C PHE A 93 16.27 -26.43 -0.94
N GLU A 94 17.08 -25.38 -0.96
CA GLU A 94 18.54 -25.45 -0.84
C GLU A 94 18.97 -26.07 0.50
N GLN A 95 18.40 -25.59 1.60
CA GLN A 95 18.67 -26.10 2.95
C GLN A 95 18.31 -27.60 3.08
N ARG A 96 17.18 -28.03 2.50
CA ARG A 96 16.80 -29.45 2.48
C ARG A 96 17.78 -30.29 1.68
N ARG A 97 18.22 -29.81 0.52
CA ARG A 97 19.21 -30.49 -0.33
C ARG A 97 20.57 -30.64 0.38
N LYS A 98 21.01 -29.63 1.13
CA LYS A 98 22.23 -29.71 1.97
C LYS A 98 22.12 -30.78 3.05
N ARG A 99 21.00 -30.82 3.78
CA ARG A 99 20.77 -31.84 4.83
C ARG A 99 20.78 -33.25 4.27
N GLY A 100 20.11 -33.48 3.13
CA GLY A 100 20.07 -34.78 2.48
C GLY A 100 21.45 -35.30 2.05
N ARG A 101 22.38 -34.41 1.70
CA ARG A 101 23.78 -34.76 1.38
C ARG A 101 24.60 -35.11 2.61
N GLN A 102 24.38 -34.44 3.74
CA GLN A 102 25.10 -34.71 5.00
C GLN A 102 24.69 -36.04 5.63
N SER A 103 23.47 -36.51 5.40
CA SER A 103 22.99 -37.82 5.87
C SER A 103 23.45 -39.02 5.03
N GLN A 104 24.19 -38.79 3.94
CA GLN A 104 24.71 -39.84 3.04
C GLN A 104 26.23 -40.08 3.19
N THR A 105 26.87 -39.39 4.14
CA THR A 105 28.26 -39.57 4.58
C THR A 105 28.29 -40.06 6.02
#